data_AF-A0AAU7VML3-F1
#
_entry.id   AF-A0AAU7VML3-F1
#
_cell.length_a   1.000
_cell.length_b   1.000
_cell.length_c   1.000
_cell.angle_alpha   90.00
_cell.angle_beta   90.00
_cell.angle_gamma   90.00
#
_symmetry.space_group_name_H-M   'P 1'
#
loop_
_entity.id
_entity.type
_entity.pdbx_description
1 polymer ?
#
loop_
_entity_poly.entity_id
_entity_poly.type
_entity_poly.pdbx_seq_one_letter_code
_entity_poly.pdbx_strand_id
1 'polypeptide(L)'
;MIRRFIAYQRLLLNSSSTYNTKTIFLAGLFIGFLIKFFGFDSLFMLPFISLIIIHQIVEGHRKLYELVPVSSWYAVVSLFATALFMVLFVHVFILLVVIIFMGGFMLLAWFGGAEIGMDGPTGPTFEATATSGESTLFMLLMVILILFIGTAIALIRNKKCKTVANISAFGLLMGFLYWLKISLPINGDFYESFTVAPQADLLLIGFGVITVVAVPLSIIAGHRFYSSY
;
A
#
# COMPACT_ATOMS: atom_id res chain seq x y z
N MET A 1 -24.28 2.69 -14.36
CA MET A 1 -23.30 3.51 -13.60
C MET A 1 -21.89 2.89 -13.60
N ILE A 2 -21.75 1.58 -13.36
CA ILE A 2 -20.45 0.86 -13.35
C ILE A 2 -19.60 1.10 -14.62
N ARG A 3 -20.21 1.06 -15.82
CA ARG A 3 -19.48 1.33 -17.08
C ARG A 3 -18.84 2.73 -17.13
N ARG A 4 -19.51 3.75 -16.57
CA ARG A 4 -18.97 5.12 -16.51
C ARG A 4 -17.81 5.20 -15.52
N PHE A 5 -17.93 4.51 -14.39
CA PHE A 5 -16.86 4.38 -13.41
C PHE A 5 -15.63 3.70 -14.01
N ILE A 6 -15.79 2.55 -14.67
CA ILE A 6 -14.68 1.85 -15.34
C ILE A 6 -14.03 2.71 -16.41
N ALA A 7 -14.81 3.43 -17.21
CA ALA A 7 -14.27 4.34 -18.22
C ALA A 7 -13.44 5.47 -17.59
N TYR A 8 -13.91 6.03 -16.47
CA TYR A 8 -13.18 7.07 -15.74
C TYR A 8 -11.89 6.52 -15.09
N GLN A 9 -11.92 5.31 -14.53
CA GLN A 9 -10.74 4.60 -14.02
C GLN A 9 -9.70 4.39 -15.13
N ARG A 10 -10.12 3.99 -16.33
CA ARG A 10 -9.21 3.88 -17.49
C ARG A 10 -8.58 5.22 -17.86
N LEU A 11 -9.35 6.31 -17.82
CA LEU A 11 -8.82 7.65 -18.09
C LEU A 11 -7.81 8.11 -17.04
N LEU A 12 -8.06 7.81 -15.76
CA LEU A 12 -7.11 8.08 -14.67
C LEU A 12 -5.79 7.34 -14.90
N LEU A 13 -5.85 6.03 -15.21
CA LEU A 13 -4.66 5.23 -15.51
C LEU A 13 -3.94 5.71 -16.77
N ASN A 14 -4.67 6.09 -17.81
CA ASN A 14 -4.07 6.63 -19.03
C ASN A 14 -3.46 8.04 -18.84
N SER A 15 -3.82 8.74 -17.76
CA SER A 15 -3.26 10.06 -17.43
C SER A 15 -1.86 9.98 -16.83
N SER A 16 -1.38 8.79 -16.42
CA SER A 16 0.00 8.59 -15.97
C SER A 16 0.99 8.54 -17.14
N SER A 17 0.92 9.51 -18.06
CA SER A 17 1.69 9.47 -19.30
C SER A 17 3.18 9.77 -19.05
N THR A 18 4.03 8.81 -19.46
CA THR A 18 5.50 8.82 -19.40
C THR A 18 6.07 8.41 -18.03
N TYR A 19 5.98 7.11 -17.75
CA TYR A 19 6.67 6.50 -16.62
C TYR A 19 8.17 6.73 -16.72
N ASN A 20 8.76 7.46 -15.77
CA ASN A 20 10.17 7.23 -15.44
C ASN A 20 10.22 5.96 -14.58
N THR A 21 10.08 4.81 -15.24
CA THR A 21 10.08 3.47 -14.61
C THR A 21 11.29 3.29 -13.69
N LYS A 22 12.43 3.89 -14.05
CA LYS A 22 13.64 3.92 -13.22
C LYS A 22 13.43 4.61 -11.89
N THR A 23 12.76 5.76 -11.84
CA THR A 23 12.49 6.49 -10.59
C THR A 23 11.53 5.74 -9.69
N ILE A 24 10.47 5.13 -10.26
CA ILE A 24 9.53 4.30 -9.50
C ILE A 24 10.23 3.07 -8.93
N PHE A 25 11.06 2.42 -9.74
CA PHE A 25 11.82 1.24 -9.33
C PHE A 25 12.85 1.57 -8.24
N LEU A 26 13.62 2.65 -8.39
CA LEU A 26 14.58 3.12 -7.39
C LEU A 26 13.90 3.55 -6.09
N ALA A 27 12.77 4.27 -6.17
CA ALA A 27 11.99 4.64 -4.99
C ALA A 27 11.41 3.41 -4.29
N GLY A 28 10.88 2.45 -5.05
CA GLY A 28 10.38 1.18 -4.52
C GLY A 28 11.47 0.36 -3.83
N LEU A 29 12.66 0.25 -4.44
CA LEU A 29 13.81 -0.41 -3.83
C LEU A 29 14.28 0.29 -2.55
N PHE A 30 14.34 1.62 -2.55
CA PHE A 30 14.75 2.39 -1.37
C PHE A 30 13.77 2.26 -0.21
N ILE A 31 12.47 2.36 -0.51
CA ILE A 31 11.40 2.15 0.49
C ILE A 31 11.43 0.71 1.00
N GLY A 32 11.62 -0.26 0.11
CA GLY A 32 11.76 -1.66 0.49
C GLY A 32 12.97 -1.95 1.36
N PHE A 33 14.11 -1.31 1.06
CA PHE A 33 15.29 -1.37 1.90
C PHE A 33 15.01 -0.79 3.29
N LEU A 34 14.36 0.39 3.39
CA LEU A 34 14.03 0.99 4.69
C LEU A 34 13.09 0.09 5.48
N ILE A 35 11.99 -0.38 4.88
CA ILE A 35 11.02 -1.28 5.53
C ILE A 35 11.73 -2.53 6.07
N LYS A 36 12.60 -3.16 5.26
CA LYS A 36 13.35 -4.34 5.68
C LYS A 36 14.41 -4.03 6.73
N PHE A 37 15.11 -2.90 6.63
CA PHE A 37 16.08 -2.42 7.63
C PHE A 37 15.42 -2.23 9.01
N PHE A 38 14.19 -1.69 9.02
CA PHE A 38 13.40 -1.55 10.23
C PHE A 38 12.70 -2.86 10.67
N GLY A 39 12.85 -3.96 9.94
CA GLY A 39 12.29 -5.28 10.27
C GLY A 39 10.78 -5.39 10.05
N PHE A 40 10.23 -4.62 9.12
CA PHE A 40 8.84 -4.70 8.70
C PHE A 40 8.69 -5.54 7.44
N ASP A 41 7.49 -6.08 7.24
CA ASP A 41 7.17 -6.88 6.07
C ASP A 41 7.11 -6.04 4.79
N SER A 42 7.58 -6.66 3.71
CA SER A 42 7.49 -6.24 2.32
C SER A 42 6.10 -5.78 1.87
N LEU A 43 5.02 -6.27 2.50
CA LEU A 43 3.65 -5.83 2.22
C LEU A 43 3.43 -4.33 2.48
N PHE A 44 4.21 -3.71 3.36
CA PHE A 44 4.18 -2.26 3.55
C PHE A 44 4.62 -1.48 2.31
N MET A 45 5.32 -2.07 1.34
CA MET A 45 5.71 -1.40 0.09
C MET A 45 4.53 -1.10 -0.84
N LEU A 46 3.47 -1.93 -0.80
CA LEU A 46 2.32 -1.85 -1.69
C LEU A 46 1.60 -0.49 -1.68
N PRO A 47 1.22 0.08 -0.51
CA PRO A 47 0.58 1.39 -0.47
C PRO A 47 1.49 2.50 -1.01
N PHE A 48 2.81 2.45 -0.77
CA PHE A 48 3.73 3.49 -1.27
C PHE A 48 3.85 3.47 -2.79
N ILE A 49 3.98 2.29 -3.40
CA ILE A 49 4.03 2.17 -4.87
C ILE A 49 2.75 2.73 -5.48
N SER A 50 1.60 2.42 -4.88
CA SER A 50 0.30 2.91 -5.33
C SER A 50 0.19 4.43 -5.20
N LEU A 51 0.66 5.01 -4.08
CA LEU A 51 0.71 6.45 -3.88
C LEU A 51 1.63 7.16 -4.88
N ILE A 52 2.79 6.59 -5.20
CA ILE A 52 3.69 7.13 -6.23
C ILE A 52 2.94 7.25 -7.57
N ILE A 53 2.16 6.23 -7.94
CA ILE A 53 1.38 6.26 -9.17
C ILE A 53 0.25 7.31 -9.09
N ILE A 54 -0.45 7.43 -7.96
CA ILE A 54 -1.46 8.46 -7.76
C ILE A 54 -0.87 9.87 -7.85
N HIS A 55 0.28 10.11 -7.22
CA HIS A 55 1.01 11.38 -7.35
C HIS A 55 1.33 11.71 -8.81
N GLN A 56 1.75 10.71 -9.59
CA GLN A 56 2.01 10.90 -11.02
C GLN A 56 0.74 11.19 -11.84
N ILE A 57 -0.39 10.57 -11.50
CA ILE A 57 -1.67 10.85 -12.17
C ILE A 57 -2.08 12.31 -11.89
N VAL A 58 -1.97 12.77 -10.65
CA VAL A 58 -2.40 14.12 -10.23
C VAL A 58 -1.44 15.21 -10.72
N GLU A 59 -0.14 14.94 -10.77
CA GLU A 59 0.90 15.88 -11.20
C GLU A 59 1.27 15.76 -12.68
N GLY A 60 0.69 14.79 -13.38
CA GLY A 60 0.98 14.51 -14.79
C GLY A 60 0.65 15.68 -15.70
N HIS A 61 1.45 15.85 -16.75
CA HIS A 61 1.23 16.89 -17.76
C HIS A 61 -0.08 16.71 -18.54
N ARG A 62 -0.58 15.47 -18.66
CA ARG A 62 -1.79 15.13 -19.40
C ARG A 62 -2.86 14.58 -18.46
N LYS A 63 -3.66 15.47 -17.90
CA LYS A 63 -4.77 15.12 -17.01
C LYS A 63 -6.03 14.78 -17.80
N LEU A 64 -6.02 13.63 -18.48
CA LEU A 64 -7.13 13.20 -19.34
C LEU A 64 -8.45 13.06 -18.57
N TYR A 65 -8.36 12.77 -17.27
CA TYR A 65 -9.53 12.67 -16.39
C TYR A 65 -10.23 14.02 -16.14
N GLU A 66 -9.52 15.16 -16.21
CA GLU A 66 -10.10 16.50 -16.03
C GLU A 66 -10.86 16.98 -17.29
N LEU A 67 -10.65 16.33 -18.45
CA LEU A 67 -11.32 16.68 -19.70
C LEU A 67 -12.79 16.22 -19.75
N VAL A 68 -13.19 15.30 -18.86
CA VAL A 68 -14.55 14.79 -18.81
C VAL A 68 -15.36 15.61 -17.81
N PRO A 69 -16.53 16.16 -18.19
CA PRO A 69 -17.36 16.95 -17.28
C PRO A 69 -18.03 16.05 -16.24
N VAL A 70 -17.33 15.83 -15.12
CA VAL A 70 -17.82 15.12 -13.94
C VAL A 70 -17.82 16.05 -12.72
N SER A 71 -18.63 15.74 -11.71
CA SER A 71 -18.59 16.50 -10.47
C SER A 71 -17.26 16.33 -9.75
N SER A 72 -16.80 17.38 -9.05
CA SER A 72 -15.56 17.34 -8.26
C SER A 72 -15.56 16.22 -7.22
N TRP A 73 -16.72 15.96 -6.60
CA TRP A 73 -16.90 14.85 -5.67
C TRP A 73 -16.67 13.49 -6.34
N TYR A 74 -17.21 13.30 -7.55
CA TYR A 74 -17.03 12.06 -8.30
C TYR A 74 -15.57 11.83 -8.71
N ALA A 75 -14.86 12.88 -9.12
CA ALA A 75 -13.44 12.82 -9.46
C ALA A 75 -12.59 12.39 -8.25
N VAL A 76 -12.82 13.01 -7.09
CA VAL A 76 -12.10 12.71 -5.85
C VAL A 76 -12.37 11.28 -5.39
N VAL A 77 -13.63 10.87 -5.27
CA VAL A 77 -13.98 9.49 -4.88
C VAL A 77 -13.36 8.47 -5.85
N SER A 78 -13.32 8.78 -7.15
CA SER A 78 -12.70 7.91 -8.14
C SER A 78 -11.18 7.82 -7.98
N LEU A 79 -10.49 8.89 -7.58
CA LEU A 79 -9.05 8.86 -7.26
C LEU A 79 -8.75 7.98 -6.04
N PHE A 80 -9.52 8.12 -4.96
CA PHE A 80 -9.39 7.24 -3.79
C PHE A 80 -9.66 5.76 -4.15
N ALA A 81 -10.68 5.51 -4.96
CA ALA A 81 -10.96 4.17 -5.46
C ALA A 81 -9.84 3.64 -6.36
N THR A 82 -9.22 4.50 -7.18
CA THR A 82 -8.05 4.13 -8.00
C THR A 82 -6.90 3.68 -7.10
N ALA A 83 -6.62 4.41 -6.02
CA ALA A 83 -5.56 4.07 -5.09
C ALA A 83 -5.74 2.66 -4.48
N LEU A 84 -6.97 2.32 -4.09
CA LEU A 84 -7.33 0.98 -3.61
C LEU A 84 -7.20 -0.09 -4.69
N PHE A 85 -7.72 0.18 -5.90
CA PHE A 85 -7.61 -0.74 -7.03
C PHE A 85 -6.15 -1.01 -7.40
N MET A 86 -5.29 -0.01 -7.31
CA MET A 86 -3.86 -0.15 -7.62
C MET A 86 -3.14 -1.05 -6.62
N VAL A 87 -3.44 -0.95 -5.32
CA VAL A 87 -2.87 -1.89 -4.33
C VAL A 87 -3.26 -3.32 -4.64
N LEU A 88 -4.54 -3.57 -4.94
CA LEU A 88 -5.02 -4.91 -5.28
C LEU A 88 -4.35 -5.42 -6.56
N PHE A 89 -4.25 -4.57 -7.59
CA PHE A 89 -3.59 -4.93 -8.85
C PHE A 89 -2.10 -5.24 -8.65
N VAL A 90 -1.34 -4.40 -7.95
CA VAL A 90 0.09 -4.63 -7.68
C VAL A 90 0.28 -5.90 -6.85
N HIS A 91 -0.57 -6.16 -5.86
CA HIS A 91 -0.51 -7.37 -5.05
C HIS A 91 -0.71 -8.63 -5.89
N VAL A 92 -1.77 -8.68 -6.70
CA VAL A 92 -2.04 -9.82 -7.60
C VAL A 92 -0.91 -9.99 -8.62
N PHE A 93 -0.37 -8.89 -9.14
CA PHE A 93 0.74 -8.93 -10.08
C PHE A 93 2.01 -9.53 -9.45
N ILE A 94 2.38 -9.10 -8.25
CA ILE A 94 3.55 -9.65 -7.52
C ILE A 94 3.35 -11.15 -7.27
N LEU A 95 2.17 -11.56 -6.81
CA LEU A 95 1.85 -12.96 -6.54
C LEU A 95 2.00 -13.81 -7.82
N LEU A 96 1.48 -13.32 -8.95
CA LEU A 96 1.61 -13.99 -10.24
C LEU A 96 3.08 -14.10 -10.69
N VAL A 97 3.87 -13.04 -10.52
CA VAL A 97 5.32 -13.06 -10.82
C VAL A 97 6.02 -14.11 -9.95
N VAL A 98 5.76 -14.15 -8.64
CA VAL A 98 6.36 -15.14 -7.73
C VAL A 98 6.00 -16.56 -8.15
N ILE A 99 4.73 -16.83 -8.47
CA ILE A 99 4.29 -18.15 -8.96
C ILE A 99 5.03 -18.54 -10.24
N ILE A 100 5.14 -17.64 -11.21
CA ILE A 100 5.83 -17.92 -12.48
C ILE A 100 7.32 -18.19 -12.24
N PHE A 101 7.99 -17.40 -11.41
CA PHE A 101 9.41 -17.57 -11.11
C PHE A 101 9.68 -18.85 -10.33
N MET A 102 8.93 -19.11 -9.25
CA MET A 102 9.07 -20.33 -8.45
C MET A 102 8.72 -21.57 -9.29
N GLY A 103 7.60 -21.53 -10.01
CA GLY A 103 7.19 -22.62 -10.89
C GLY A 103 8.21 -22.89 -12.01
N GLY A 104 8.74 -21.83 -12.62
CA GLY A 104 9.81 -21.92 -13.62
C GLY A 104 11.10 -22.51 -13.04
N PHE A 105 11.50 -22.08 -11.84
CA PHE A 105 12.68 -22.62 -11.15
C PHE A 105 12.50 -24.10 -10.77
N MET A 106 11.33 -24.48 -10.25
CA MET A 106 11.00 -25.88 -9.95
C MET A 106 11.02 -26.75 -11.20
N LEU A 107 10.50 -26.22 -12.32
CA LEU A 107 10.51 -26.92 -13.60
C LEU A 107 11.94 -27.12 -14.13
N LEU A 108 12.81 -26.10 -14.03
CA LEU A 108 14.23 -26.22 -14.38
C LEU A 108 14.98 -27.19 -13.48
N ALA A 109 14.74 -27.16 -12.17
CA ALA A 109 15.36 -28.08 -11.21
C ALA A 109 14.91 -29.54 -11.45
N TRP A 110 13.64 -29.75 -11.81
CA TRP A 110 13.13 -31.07 -12.20
C TRP A 110 13.81 -31.61 -13.46
N PHE A 111 13.98 -30.79 -14.51
CA PHE A 111 14.75 -31.18 -15.70
C PHE A 111 16.25 -31.37 -15.42
N GLY A 112 16.80 -30.70 -14.40
CA GLY A 112 18.19 -30.84 -13.96
C GLY A 112 18.48 -32.07 -13.11
N GLY A 113 17.50 -32.94 -12.88
CA GLY A 113 17.67 -34.15 -12.06
C GLY A 113 17.83 -33.86 -10.56
N ALA A 114 17.47 -32.66 -10.10
CA ALA A 114 17.45 -32.36 -8.68
C ALA A 114 16.25 -33.05 -8.03
N GLU A 115 16.48 -33.88 -7.02
CA GLU A 115 15.45 -34.32 -6.10
C GLU A 115 15.07 -33.11 -5.22
N ILE A 116 14.08 -32.35 -5.68
CA ILE A 116 13.49 -31.27 -4.87
C ILE A 116 12.70 -31.97 -3.77
N GLY A 117 13.28 -32.05 -2.56
CA GLY A 117 12.60 -32.58 -1.39
C GLY A 117 11.25 -31.90 -1.23
N MET A 118 10.17 -32.68 -1.28
CA MET A 118 8.80 -32.23 -0.99
C MET A 118 8.51 -32.12 0.51
N ASP A 119 9.57 -32.13 1.33
CA ASP A 119 9.45 -31.87 2.76
C ASP A 119 9.18 -30.37 2.93
N GLY A 120 7.92 -30.01 2.82
CA GLY A 120 7.43 -28.72 3.28
C GLY A 120 7.80 -28.54 4.76
N PRO A 121 8.03 -27.31 5.22
CA PRO A 121 8.37 -27.06 6.63
C PRO A 121 7.22 -27.56 7.52
N THR A 122 7.36 -28.76 8.10
CA THR A 122 6.44 -29.30 9.08
C THR A 122 6.91 -28.87 10.46
N GLY A 123 6.30 -27.82 10.98
CA GLY A 123 6.52 -27.36 12.35
C GLY A 123 5.31 -26.58 12.88
N PRO A 124 5.02 -26.65 14.19
CA PRO A 124 3.92 -25.92 14.81
C PRO A 124 4.02 -24.39 14.66
N THR A 125 5.22 -23.89 14.31
CA THR A 125 5.47 -22.49 13.94
C THR A 125 4.79 -22.09 12.63
N PHE A 126 4.73 -22.96 11.62
CA PHE A 126 4.09 -22.62 10.34
C PHE A 126 2.56 -22.52 10.45
N GLU A 127 1.94 -23.36 11.29
CA GLU A 127 0.50 -23.29 11.57
C GLU A 127 0.15 -22.04 12.39
N ALA A 128 0.99 -21.64 13.36
CA ALA A 128 0.74 -20.45 14.18
C ALA A 128 0.88 -19.13 13.40
N THR A 129 1.85 -19.04 12.48
CA THR A 129 2.09 -17.83 11.67
C THR A 129 1.09 -17.70 10.51
N ALA A 130 0.48 -18.80 10.05
CA ALA A 130 -0.52 -18.81 8.99
C ALA A 130 -1.94 -18.42 9.45
N THR A 131 -2.24 -18.38 10.75
CA THR A 131 -3.62 -18.26 11.26
C THR A 131 -3.96 -17.03 12.10
N SER A 132 -3.06 -16.06 12.29
CA SER A 132 -3.43 -14.88 13.08
C SER A 132 -4.16 -13.81 12.24
N GLY A 133 -5.49 -13.90 12.23
CA GLY A 133 -6.34 -12.91 11.54
C GLY A 133 -6.14 -11.47 12.05
N GLU A 134 -5.76 -11.30 13.32
CA GLU A 134 -5.53 -10.00 13.95
C GLU A 134 -4.38 -9.21 13.32
N SER A 135 -3.24 -9.87 13.11
CA SER A 135 -2.07 -9.23 12.51
C SER A 135 -2.32 -8.84 11.05
N THR A 136 -3.06 -9.67 10.31
CA THR A 136 -3.50 -9.39 8.94
C THR A 136 -4.48 -8.22 8.88
N LEU A 137 -5.46 -8.17 9.80
CA LEU A 137 -6.41 -7.07 9.92
C LEU A 137 -5.72 -5.75 10.28
N PHE A 138 -4.76 -5.80 11.21
CA PHE A 138 -3.96 -4.63 11.58
C PHE A 138 -3.21 -4.05 10.38
N MET A 139 -2.55 -4.91 9.60
CA MET A 139 -1.85 -4.53 8.38
C MET A 139 -2.79 -3.93 7.34
N LEU A 140 -3.97 -4.52 7.14
CA LEU A 140 -4.98 -4.00 6.23
C LEU A 140 -5.43 -2.59 6.64
N LEU A 141 -5.68 -2.37 7.93
CA LEU A 141 -6.07 -1.05 8.46
C LEU A 141 -4.95 -0.02 8.23
N MET A 142 -3.69 -0.37 8.48
CA MET A 142 -2.56 0.52 8.19
C MET A 142 -2.45 0.86 6.70
N VAL A 143 -2.58 -0.14 5.81
CA VAL A 143 -2.56 0.08 4.36
C VAL A 143 -3.67 1.05 3.94
N ILE A 144 -4.89 0.86 4.44
CA ILE A 144 -6.02 1.77 4.18
C ILE A 144 -5.69 3.19 4.67
N LEU A 145 -5.19 3.34 5.89
CA LEU A 145 -4.82 4.65 6.45
C LEU A 145 -3.78 5.37 5.59
N ILE A 146 -2.71 4.67 5.21
CA ILE A 146 -1.62 5.21 4.38
C ILE A 146 -2.18 5.64 3.02
N LEU A 147 -3.00 4.82 2.37
CA LEU A 147 -3.59 5.14 1.07
C LEU A 147 -4.48 6.37 1.13
N PHE A 148 -5.37 6.45 2.13
CA PHE A 148 -6.32 7.55 2.23
C PHE A 148 -5.63 8.88 2.56
N ILE A 149 -4.74 8.89 3.55
CA ILE A 149 -3.97 10.09 3.89
C ILE A 149 -3.07 10.48 2.72
N GLY A 150 -2.33 9.53 2.13
CA GLY A 150 -1.43 9.80 1.02
C GLY A 150 -2.16 10.32 -0.23
N THR A 151 -3.34 9.78 -0.54
CA THR A 151 -4.16 10.27 -1.67
C THR A 151 -4.65 11.69 -1.41
N ALA A 152 -5.05 12.02 -0.18
CA ALA A 152 -5.41 13.38 0.19
C ALA A 152 -4.21 14.36 0.06
N ILE A 153 -3.00 13.94 0.47
CA ILE A 153 -1.78 14.74 0.32
C ILE A 153 -1.42 14.94 -1.15
N ALA A 154 -1.62 13.92 -2.00
CA ALA A 154 -1.37 14.02 -3.44
C ALA A 154 -2.18 15.13 -4.10
N LEU A 155 -3.38 15.41 -3.58
CA LEU A 155 -4.29 16.47 -4.05
C LEU A 155 -3.88 17.90 -3.61
N ILE A 156 -2.90 18.05 -2.71
CA ILE A 156 -2.42 19.37 -2.28
C ILE A 156 -1.76 20.10 -3.45
N ARG A 157 -2.18 21.34 -3.72
CA ARG A 157 -1.64 22.12 -4.85
C ARG A 157 -0.24 22.66 -4.61
N ASN A 158 0.03 23.18 -3.41
CA ASN A 158 1.30 23.82 -3.10
C ASN A 158 2.40 22.76 -2.89
N LYS A 159 3.40 22.73 -3.79
CA LYS A 159 4.51 21.77 -3.74
C LYS A 159 5.25 21.79 -2.39
N LYS A 160 5.51 22.96 -1.80
CA LYS A 160 6.19 23.06 -0.50
C LYS A 160 5.35 22.44 0.61
N CYS A 161 4.05 22.75 0.65
CA CYS A 161 3.12 22.19 1.63
C CYS A 161 2.97 20.67 1.47
N LYS A 162 2.89 20.19 0.23
CA LYS A 162 2.85 18.76 -0.10
C LYS A 162 4.11 18.03 0.36
N THR A 163 5.30 18.58 0.07
CA THR A 163 6.57 17.97 0.52
C THR A 163 6.65 17.91 2.04
N VAL A 164 6.29 18.99 2.73
CA VAL A 164 6.23 19.00 4.20
C VAL A 164 5.24 17.96 4.72
N ALA A 165 4.03 17.91 4.16
CA ALA A 165 3.02 16.93 4.55
C ALA A 165 3.48 15.48 4.33
N ASN A 166 4.15 15.20 3.19
CA ASN A 166 4.73 13.89 2.90
C ASN A 166 5.83 13.52 3.89
N ILE A 167 6.75 14.44 4.19
CA ILE A 167 7.83 14.20 5.17
C ILE A 167 7.25 13.98 6.56
N SER A 168 6.30 14.80 6.99
CA SER A 168 5.64 14.66 8.30
C SER A 168 4.85 13.35 8.40
N ALA A 169 4.09 12.98 7.37
CA ALA A 169 3.35 11.72 7.33
C ALA A 169 4.29 10.51 7.37
N PHE A 170 5.37 10.55 6.58
CA PHE A 170 6.39 9.49 6.59
C PHE A 170 7.09 9.40 7.95
N GLY A 171 7.49 10.53 8.54
CA GLY A 171 8.13 10.57 9.86
C GLY A 171 7.22 10.05 10.97
N LEU A 172 5.95 10.43 10.97
CA LEU A 172 4.96 9.93 11.93
C LEU A 172 4.74 8.42 11.78
N LEU A 173 4.61 7.94 10.54
CA LEU A 173 4.44 6.51 10.27
C LEU A 173 5.66 5.71 10.71
N MET A 174 6.87 6.12 10.32
CA MET A 174 8.10 5.42 10.68
C MET A 174 8.37 5.49 12.19
N GLY A 175 8.10 6.63 12.82
CA GLY A 175 8.22 6.78 14.28
C GLY A 175 7.23 5.89 15.03
N PHE A 176 5.99 5.81 14.55
CA PHE A 176 4.97 4.92 15.12
C PHE A 176 5.34 3.45 14.95
N LEU A 177 5.77 3.05 13.74
CA LEU A 177 6.24 1.69 13.47
C LEU A 177 7.44 1.33 14.36
N TYR A 178 8.44 2.21 14.48
CA TYR A 178 9.58 2.00 15.37
C TYR A 178 9.17 1.86 16.84
N TRP A 179 8.24 2.69 17.31
CA TRP A 179 7.68 2.59 18.67
C TRP A 179 6.98 1.24 18.88
N LEU A 180 6.11 0.83 17.95
CA LEU A 180 5.47 -0.49 17.99
C LEU A 180 6.50 -1.61 18.10
N LYS A 181 7.56 -1.58 17.28
CA LYS A 181 8.58 -2.62 17.30
C LYS A 181 9.27 -2.75 18.65
N ILE A 182 9.52 -1.64 19.34
CA ILE A 182 10.12 -1.66 20.69
C ILE A 182 9.12 -2.17 21.74
N SER A 183 7.82 -1.86 21.55
CA SER A 183 6.77 -2.24 22.48
C SER A 183 6.30 -3.69 22.33
N LEU A 184 6.60 -4.34 21.21
CA LEU A 184 6.25 -5.74 20.97
C LEU A 184 7.31 -6.71 21.53
N PRO A 185 6.90 -7.91 21.99
CA PRO A 185 7.84 -8.93 22.47
C PRO A 185 8.80 -9.37 21.35
N ILE A 186 10.09 -9.54 21.70
CA ILE A 186 11.19 -9.84 20.78
C ILE A 186 11.15 -11.34 20.41
N ASN A 187 10.22 -11.73 19.55
CA ASN A 187 10.16 -13.08 18.97
C ASN A 187 9.91 -12.96 17.46
N GLY A 188 10.97 -12.93 16.67
CA GLY A 188 10.89 -13.12 15.22
C GLY A 188 10.31 -11.96 14.41
N ASP A 189 9.49 -12.30 13.41
CA ASP A 189 8.87 -11.37 12.46
C ASP A 189 7.71 -10.60 13.12
N PHE A 190 7.40 -9.41 12.59
CA PHE A 190 6.37 -8.51 13.14
C PHE A 190 5.01 -9.21 13.40
N TYR A 191 4.59 -10.13 12.53
CA TYR A 191 3.34 -10.88 12.69
C TYR A 191 3.34 -11.77 13.92
N GLU A 192 4.44 -12.48 14.17
CA GLU A 192 4.59 -13.37 15.32
C GLU A 192 4.64 -12.54 16.60
N SER A 193 5.44 -11.47 16.59
CA SER A 193 5.51 -10.50 17.68
C SER A 193 4.17 -9.83 18.00
N PHE A 194 3.37 -9.46 16.98
CA PHE A 194 2.07 -8.81 17.18
C PHE A 194 1.02 -9.78 17.71
N THR A 195 0.97 -11.00 17.19
CA THR A 195 -0.03 -12.01 17.60
C THR A 195 0.09 -12.41 19.06
N VAL A 196 1.33 -12.42 19.58
CA VAL A 196 1.60 -12.83 20.98
C VAL A 196 1.57 -11.62 21.93
N ALA A 197 1.36 -10.41 21.42
CA ALA A 197 1.37 -9.21 22.24
C ALA A 197 0.10 -9.11 23.10
N PRO A 198 0.22 -8.91 24.43
CA PRO A 198 -0.93 -8.78 25.32
C PRO A 198 -1.78 -7.52 25.05
N GLN A 199 -1.29 -6.61 24.19
CA GLN A 199 -1.95 -5.37 23.81
C GLN A 199 -2.47 -5.38 22.36
N ALA A 200 -2.39 -6.52 21.64
CA ALA A 200 -2.75 -6.63 20.23
C ALA A 200 -4.19 -6.19 19.96
N ASP A 201 -5.15 -6.69 20.74
CA ASP A 201 -6.57 -6.32 20.64
C ASP A 201 -6.81 -4.83 20.83
N LEU A 202 -6.14 -4.23 21.82
CA LEU A 202 -6.30 -2.82 22.14
C LEU A 202 -5.71 -1.93 21.03
N LEU A 203 -4.56 -2.33 20.47
CA LEU A 203 -3.97 -1.67 19.31
C LEU A 203 -4.86 -1.80 18.07
N LEU A 204 -5.45 -2.97 17.84
CA LEU A 204 -6.34 -3.25 16.71
C LEU A 204 -7.64 -2.44 16.80
N ILE A 205 -8.27 -2.39 17.98
CA ILE A 205 -9.45 -1.54 18.24
C ILE A 205 -9.09 -0.06 18.04
N GLY A 206 -7.97 0.39 18.63
CA GLY A 206 -7.50 1.77 18.48
C GLY A 206 -7.29 2.15 17.01
N PHE A 207 -6.61 1.29 16.24
CA PHE A 207 -6.42 1.48 14.80
C PHE A 207 -7.73 1.42 14.01
N GLY A 208 -8.66 0.54 14.39
CA GLY A 208 -9.98 0.47 13.80
C GLY A 208 -10.73 1.80 13.93
N VAL A 209 -10.78 2.36 15.15
CA VAL A 209 -11.42 3.66 15.41
C VAL A 209 -10.74 4.78 14.63
N ILE A 210 -9.40 4.86 14.68
CA ILE A 210 -8.65 5.88 13.93
C ILE A 210 -8.94 5.76 12.43
N THR A 211 -8.98 4.54 11.88
CA THR A 211 -9.23 4.31 10.45
C THR A 211 -10.64 4.76 10.06
N VAL A 212 -11.66 4.39 10.84
CA VAL A 212 -13.06 4.78 10.60
C VAL A 212 -13.24 6.30 10.59
N VAL A 213 -12.48 7.03 11.42
CA VAL A 213 -12.52 8.49 11.46
C VAL A 213 -11.65 9.12 10.35
N ALA A 214 -10.44 8.61 10.15
CA ALA A 214 -9.46 9.18 9.22
C ALA A 214 -9.87 9.02 7.76
N VAL A 215 -10.51 7.92 7.39
CA VAL A 215 -10.99 7.65 6.02
C VAL A 215 -11.94 8.74 5.50
N PRO A 216 -13.10 9.00 6.13
CA PRO A 216 -14.02 10.03 5.66
C PRO A 216 -13.41 11.43 5.75
N LEU A 217 -12.64 11.73 6.80
CA LEU A 217 -11.95 13.02 6.92
C LEU A 217 -10.94 13.25 5.79
N SER A 218 -10.22 12.20 5.37
CA SER A 218 -9.27 12.27 4.25
C SER A 218 -9.98 12.54 2.92
N ILE A 219 -11.15 11.93 2.68
CA ILE A 219 -11.97 12.22 1.49
C ILE A 219 -12.43 13.68 1.50
N ILE A 220 -12.95 14.17 2.64
CA ILE A 220 -13.42 15.55 2.79
C ILE A 220 -12.26 16.55 2.58
N ALA A 221 -11.11 16.29 3.19
CA ALA A 221 -9.91 17.11 3.03
C ALA A 221 -9.44 17.10 1.57
N GLY A 222 -9.36 15.91 0.96
CA GLY A 222 -9.02 15.74 -0.46
C GLY A 222 -9.97 16.50 -1.38
N HIS A 223 -11.28 16.49 -1.10
CA HIS A 223 -12.25 17.27 -1.85
C HIS A 223 -12.00 18.77 -1.75
N ARG A 224 -11.75 19.30 -0.54
CA ARG A 224 -11.41 20.73 -0.37
C ARG A 224 -10.13 21.11 -1.12
N PHE A 225 -9.11 20.26 -1.10
CA PHE A 225 -7.87 20.50 -1.84
C PHE A 225 -8.09 20.45 -3.36
N TYR A 226 -8.97 19.56 -3.84
CA TYR A 226 -9.32 19.42 -5.25
C TYR A 226 -10.27 20.52 -5.76
N SER A 227 -11.22 20.98 -4.95
CA SER A 227 -12.19 22.02 -5.33
C SER A 227 -11.63 23.44 -5.27
N SER A 228 -10.40 23.60 -4.79
CA SER A 228 -9.66 24.87 -4.83
C SER A 228 -8.97 25.11 -6.19
N TYR A 229 -9.33 24.32 -7.21
CA TYR A 229 -8.98 24.46 -8.63
C TYR A 229 -10.04 25.27 -9.37
#